data_AF-A5BYZ3-F1
#
_entry.id   AF-A5BYZ3-F1
#
_cell.length_a   1.000
_cell.length_b   1.000
_cell.length_c   1.000
_cell.angle_alpha   90.00
_cell.angle_beta   90.00
_cell.angle_gamma   90.00
#
_symmetry.space_group_name_H-M   'P 1'
#
loop_
_entity.id
_entity.type
_entity.pdbx_description
1 polymer ?
#
loop_
_entity_poly.entity_id
_entity_poly.type
_entity_poly.pdbx_seq_one_letter_code
_entity_poly.pdbx_strand_id
1 'polypeptide(L)' 'MHVLIILEEDVSFLRYGYLSPDNAAGIRKEVTILCSELRPHALALVSSFGIPDALLSPIAFNWIDANSWSLVQPQ' A
#
# COMPACT_ATOMS: atom_id res chain seq x y z
N MET A 1 -2.99 5.57 -11.15
CA MET A 1 -2.08 4.96 -10.16
C MET A 1 -1.38 3.72 -10.75
N HIS A 2 -2.08 2.61 -11.02
CA HIS A 2 -1.47 1.35 -11.50
C HIS A 2 -0.54 1.47 -12.73
N VAL A 3 -0.96 2.17 -13.79
CA VAL A 3 -0.13 2.33 -15.00
C VAL A 3 1.18 3.05 -14.71
N LEU A 4 1.15 4.09 -13.87
CA LEU A 4 2.36 4.85 -13.53
C LEU A 4 3.33 4.02 -12.67
N ILE A 5 2.80 3.16 -11.79
CA ILE A 5 3.63 2.19 -11.04
C ILE A 5 4.35 1.25 -12.01
N ILE A 6 3.66 0.70 -13.01
CA ILE A 6 4.29 -0.18 -14.02
C ILE A 6 5.41 0.56 -14.76
N LEU A 7 5.16 1.81 -15.18
CA LEU A 7 6.17 2.62 -15.87
C LEU A 7 7.35 3.00 -14.97
N GLU A 8 7.13 3.16 -13.66
CA GLU A 8 8.19 3.48 -12.69
C GLU A 8 9.05 2.26 -12.33
N GLU A 9 8.42 1.10 -12.10
CA GLU A 9 9.08 -0.11 -11.62
C GLU A 9 9.85 -0.85 -12.74
N ASP A 10 9.40 -0.76 -13.99
CA ASP A 10 10.06 -1.43 -15.10
C ASP A 10 11.18 -0.57 -15.73
N VAL A 11 12.41 -0.92 -15.38
CA VAL A 11 13.63 -0.27 -15.90
C VAL A 11 13.79 -0.39 -17.42
N SER A 12 13.07 -1.31 -18.08
CA SER A 12 13.13 -1.53 -19.53
C SER A 12 12.72 -0.28 -20.30
N PHE A 13 11.78 0.51 -19.77
CA PHE A 13 11.33 1.74 -20.43
C PHE A 13 12.43 2.78 -20.55
N LEU A 14 13.29 2.91 -19.53
CA LEU A 14 14.48 3.77 -19.59
C LEU A 14 15.59 3.13 -20.44
N ARG A 15 15.82 1.82 -20.26
CA ARG A 15 16.90 1.09 -20.96
C ARG A 15 16.77 1.14 -22.48
N TYR A 16 15.55 1.00 -23.00
CA TYR A 16 15.28 0.99 -24.43
C TYR A 16 14.88 2.38 -24.96
N GLY A 17 14.91 3.42 -24.13
CA GLY A 17 14.65 4.80 -24.54
C GLY A 17 13.18 5.14 -24.79
N TYR A 18 12.24 4.31 -24.33
CA TYR A 18 10.80 4.63 -24.36
C TYR A 18 10.44 5.76 -23.39
N LEU A 19 11.23 5.94 -22.33
CA LEU A 19 11.17 7.08 -21.42
C LEU A 19 12.53 7.78 -21.37
N SER A 20 12.49 9.11 -21.27
CA SER A 20 13.64 9.89 -20.85
C SER A 20 13.79 9.88 -19.32
N PRO A 21 14.99 10.16 -18.78
CA PRO A 21 15.17 10.32 -17.33
C PRO A 21 14.24 11.37 -16.71
N ASP A 22 14.02 12.49 -17.41
CA ASP A 22 13.12 13.55 -16.95
C ASP A 22 11.67 13.09 -16.88
N ASN A 23 11.20 12.33 -17.87
CA ASN A 23 9.85 11.76 -17.86
C ASN A 23 9.71 10.75 -16.71
N ALA A 24 10.72 9.92 -16.45
CA ALA A 24 10.70 8.97 -15.33
C ALA A 24 10.68 9.69 -13.97
N ALA A 25 11.41 10.80 -13.81
CA ALA A 25 11.32 11.64 -12.63
C ALA A 25 9.92 12.26 -12.47
N GLY A 26 9.32 12.71 -13.57
CA GLY A 26 7.94 13.19 -13.60
C GLY A 26 6.93 12.12 -13.15
N ILE A 27 7.05 10.90 -13.68
CA ILE A 27 6.19 9.76 -13.29
C ILE A 27 6.27 9.50 -11.79
N ARG A 28 7.47 9.46 -11.20
CA ARG A 28 7.66 9.27 -9.74
C ARG A 28 6.96 10.35 -8.91
N LYS A 29 7.00 11.60 -9.37
CA LYS A 29 6.28 12.71 -8.73
C LYS A 29 4.77 12.50 -8.82
N GLU A 30 4.25 12.14 -9.98
CA GLU A 30 2.82 11.88 -10.19
C GLU A 30 2.32 10.69 -9.36
N VAL A 31 3.11 9.63 -9.21
CA VAL A 31 2.79 8.50 -8.30
C VAL A 31 2.60 9.01 -6.86
N THR A 32 3.47 9.91 -6.39
CA THR A 32 3.37 10.49 -5.04
C THR A 32 2.10 11.34 -4.86
N ILE A 33 1.74 12.13 -5.88
CA ILE A 33 0.52 12.95 -5.89
C ILE A 33 -0.71 12.03 -5.83
N LEU A 34 -0.79 11.04 -6.72
CA LEU A 34 -1.91 10.10 -6.77
C LEU A 34 -2.05 9.28 -5.49
N CYS A 35 -0.95 8.87 -4.85
CA CYS A 35 -0.99 8.23 -3.54
C CYS A 35 -1.60 9.13 -2.47
N SER A 36 -1.35 10.43 -2.54
CA SER A 36 -1.91 11.42 -1.62
C SER A 36 -3.41 11.62 -1.88
N GLU A 37 -3.84 11.66 -3.13
CA GLU A 37 -5.25 11.76 -3.53
C GLU A 37 -6.04 10.49 -3.22
N LEU A 38 -5.43 9.31 -3.35
CA LEU A 38 -6.05 8.01 -3.07
C LEU A 38 -6.19 7.74 -1.57
N ARG A 39 -5.25 8.25 -0.75
CA ARG A 39 -5.20 8.04 0.71
C ARG A 39 -6.54 8.20 1.43
N PRO A 40 -7.32 9.29 1.28
CA PRO A 40 -8.60 9.43 1.97
C PRO A 40 -9.63 8.36 1.60
N HIS A 41 -9.46 7.68 0.47
CA HIS A 41 -10.37 6.64 -0.02
C HIS A 41 -9.87 5.22 0.23
N ALA A 42 -8.62 5.04 0.68
CA ALA A 42 -7.98 3.74 0.81
C ALA A 42 -8.78 2.77 1.72
N LEU A 43 -9.26 3.25 2.87
CA LEU A 43 -10.06 2.43 3.79
C LEU A 43 -11.37 1.97 3.12
N ALA A 44 -12.11 2.89 2.49
CA ALA A 44 -13.38 2.57 1.83
C ALA A 44 -13.20 1.53 0.71
N LEU A 45 -12.12 1.65 -0.07
CA LEU A 45 -11.80 0.69 -1.13
C LEU A 45 -11.52 -0.71 -0.55
N VAL A 46 -10.72 -0.82 0.52
CA VAL A 46 -10.44 -2.11 1.15
C VAL A 46 -11.68 -2.70 1.84
N SER A 47 -12.47 -1.87 2.53
CA SER A 47 -13.73 -2.28 3.15
C SER A 47 -14.75 -2.78 2.12
N SER A 48 -14.73 -2.28 0.89
CA SER A 48 -15.64 -2.72 -0.18
C SER A 48 -15.51 -4.19 -0.56
N PHE A 49 -14.40 -4.85 -0.22
CA PHE A 49 -14.23 -6.29 -0.41
C PHE A 49 -15.12 -7.13 0.51
N GLY A 50 -15.69 -6.55 1.57
CA GLY A 50 -16.65 -7.21 2.44
C GLY A 50 -16.06 -8.36 3.26
N ILE A 51 -14.75 -8.35 3.51
CA ILE A 51 -14.06 -9.37 4.32
C ILE A 51 -14.45 -9.17 5.79
N PRO A 52 -15.03 -10.18 6.46
CA PRO A 52 -15.33 -10.09 7.89
C PRO A 52 -14.07 -9.87 8.74
N ASP A 53 -14.16 -9.01 9.75
CA ASP A 53 -13.05 -8.63 10.63
C ASP A 53 -12.35 -9.85 11.29
N ALA A 54 -13.11 -10.90 11.60
CA ALA A 54 -12.57 -12.13 12.19
C ALA A 54 -11.61 -12.90 11.28
N LEU A 55 -11.58 -12.60 9.98
CA LEU A 55 -10.65 -13.19 9.01
C LEU A 55 -9.41 -12.32 8.78
N LEU A 56 -9.37 -11.11 9.34
CA LEU A 56 -8.24 -10.19 9.19
C LEU A 56 -7.19 -10.43 10.29
N SER A 57 -5.92 -10.24 9.93
CA SER A 57 -4.81 -10.35 10.86
C SER A 57 -4.84 -9.25 11.93
N PRO A 58 -4.28 -9.48 13.14
CA PRO A 58 -4.29 -8.50 14.23
C PRO A 58 -3.71 -7.11 13.88
N ILE A 59 -2.80 -7.04 12.90
CA ILE A 59 -2.22 -5.78 12.39
C ILE A 59 -3.26 -4.83 11.78
N ALA A 60 -4.42 -5.33 11.37
CA ALA A 60 -5.53 -4.50 10.92
C ALA A 60 -6.23 -3.75 12.07
N PHE A 61 -5.99 -4.15 13.33
CA PHE A 61 -6.65 -3.63 14.52
C PHE A 61 -5.62 -3.33 15.63
N ASN A 62 -5.90 -3.74 16.88
CA ASN A 62 -4.98 -3.62 17.99
C ASN A 62 -4.02 -4.81 18.06
N TRP A 63 -2.92 -4.72 17.31
CA TRP A 63 -1.89 -5.75 17.31
C TRP A 63 -1.17 -5.89 18.66
N ILE A 64 -1.12 -4.84 19.48
CA ILE A 64 -0.46 -4.88 20.79
C ILE A 64 -1.25 -5.77 21.73
N ASP A 65 -2.55 -5.51 21.88
CA ASP A 65 -3.42 -6.31 22.76
C ASP A 65 -3.47 -7.77 22.31
N ALA A 66 -3.57 -8.01 21.00
CA ALA A 66 -3.60 -9.36 20.43
C ALA A 66 -2.31 -10.17 20.66
N ASN A 67 -1.17 -9.50 20.87
CA ASN A 67 0.12 -10.13 21.19
C ASN A 67 0.53 -9.94 22.66
N SER A 68 -0.35 -9.38 23.49
CA SER A 68 -0.09 -9.20 24.91
C SER A 68 -0.17 -10.54 25.63
N TRP A 69 0.87 -10.88 26.38
CA TRP A 69 0.90 -12.10 27.18
C TRP A 69 0.11 -11.85 28.45
N SER A 70 -0.98 -12.58 28.65
CA SER A 70 -1.66 -12.60 29.94
C SER A 70 -0.73 -13.27 30.95
N LEU A 71 -0.37 -12.59 32.04
CA LEU A 71 0.28 -13.21 33.19
C LEU A 71 -0.74 -14.15 33.85
N VAL A 72 -0.92 -15.35 33.30
CA VAL A 72 -1.69 -16.40 33.96
C VAL A 72 -0.87 -16.83 35.17
N GLN A 73 -1.28 -16.37 36.36
CA GLN A 73 -0.76 -16.95 37.60
C GLN A 73 -1.21 -18.43 37.64
N PRO A 74 -0.29 -19.40 37.81
CA PRO A 74 -0.67 -20.78 38.01
C PRO A 74 -1.49 -20.90 39.30
N GLN A 75 -2.61 -21.63 39.25
CA GLN A 75 -3.39 -22.04 40.43
C GLN A 75 -2.57 -22.95 41.35
#